data_AF-A0A357FSQ7-F1
#
_entry.id   AF-A0A357FSQ7-F1
#
_cell.length_a   1.000
_cell.length_b   1.000
_cell.length_c   1.000
_cell.angle_alpha   90.00
_cell.angle_beta   90.00
_cell.angle_gamma   90.00
#
_symmetry.space_group_name_H-M   'P 1'
#
loop_
_entity.id
_entity.type
_entity.pdbx_description
1 polymer ?
#
loop_
_entity_poly.entity_id
_entity_poly.type
_entity_poly.pdbx_seq_one_letter_code
_entity_poly.pdbx_strand_id
1 'polypeptide(L)'
;GKSIIDRVVRLVVPILTWRKIDKVVRYLSISIHYWLKKNPGIDRSALPFKLGYQDAVHPEQILKLLCEPKDSVGIRKLLGVVGKHPLLLYRVNRAWEIFHDPVKLRTDLDRSSERLTWHLWRIYRARNLLVHQGVEHDCLPQLSNHLQQYFSWTLSRILHGLTIGSQWTARDSWYYWKSKSDHVGESLGRDPQCLLMEDMFPEELSHPEAVVWPNS
;
A
#
# COMPACT_ATOMS: atom_id res chain seq x y z
N GLY A 1 24.40 21.63 -7.31
CA GLY A 1 23.59 20.56 -7.94
C GLY A 1 23.02 19.67 -6.85
N LYS A 2 21.79 19.16 -6.99
CA LYS A 2 21.20 18.22 -6.01
C LYS A 2 22.03 16.93 -5.93
N SER A 3 22.24 16.38 -4.74
CA SER A 3 23.05 15.17 -4.58
C SER A 3 22.37 13.96 -5.25
N ILE A 4 23.14 12.92 -5.61
CA ILE A 4 22.59 11.70 -6.22
C ILE A 4 21.50 11.08 -5.33
N ILE A 5 21.72 11.09 -4.01
CA ILE A 5 20.75 10.54 -3.05
C ILE A 5 19.46 11.35 -3.00
N ASP A 6 19.51 12.69 -3.09
CA ASP A 6 18.29 13.50 -3.19
C ASP A 6 17.44 13.13 -4.41
N ARG A 7 18.10 12.86 -5.53
CA ARG A 7 17.43 12.40 -6.76
C ARG A 7 16.82 11.02 -6.56
N VAL A 8 17.52 10.08 -5.93
CA VAL A 8 16.98 8.73 -5.64
C VAL A 8 15.77 8.82 -4.71
N VAL A 9 15.87 9.57 -3.62
CA VAL A 9 14.76 9.78 -2.67
C VAL A 9 13.53 10.35 -3.39
N ARG A 10 13.72 11.41 -4.18
CA ARG A 10 12.63 12.03 -4.94
C ARG A 10 11.94 11.06 -5.91
N LEU A 11 12.71 10.16 -6.53
CA LEU A 11 12.18 9.21 -7.50
C LEU A 11 11.45 8.04 -6.84
N VAL A 12 12.02 7.50 -5.76
CA VAL A 12 11.60 6.22 -5.17
C VAL A 12 10.48 6.41 -4.13
N VAL A 13 10.61 7.41 -3.26
CA VAL A 13 9.76 7.52 -2.07
C VAL A 13 8.27 7.70 -2.38
N PRO A 14 7.83 8.53 -3.34
CA PRO A 14 6.40 8.67 -3.65
C PRO A 14 5.76 7.34 -4.06
N ILE A 15 6.42 6.61 -4.97
CA ILE A 15 5.94 5.31 -5.47
C ILE A 15 5.79 4.30 -4.33
N LEU A 16 6.81 4.19 -3.47
CA LEU A 16 6.80 3.20 -2.39
C LEU A 16 5.82 3.58 -1.26
N THR A 17 5.63 4.88 -1.02
CA THR A 17 4.68 5.39 -0.03
C THR A 17 3.26 5.10 -0.48
N TRP A 18 2.89 5.48 -1.70
CA TRP A 18 1.57 5.20 -2.28
C TRP A 18 1.28 3.70 -2.33
N ARG A 19 2.25 2.88 -2.77
CA ARG A 19 2.13 1.41 -2.81
C ARG A 19 1.78 0.79 -1.45
N LYS A 20 2.05 1.46 -0.33
CA LYS A 20 1.72 0.94 1.00
C LYS A 20 0.24 0.62 1.16
N ILE A 21 -0.65 1.41 0.55
CA ILE A 21 -2.10 1.22 0.60
C ILE A 21 -2.47 -0.16 0.02
N ASP A 22 -2.19 -0.36 -1.27
CA ASP A 22 -2.37 -1.64 -1.96
C ASP A 22 -1.66 -2.79 -1.23
N LYS A 23 -0.42 -2.59 -0.77
CA LYS A 23 0.32 -3.62 -0.03
C LYS A 23 -0.43 -4.06 1.23
N VAL A 24 -0.87 -3.15 2.09
CA VAL A 24 -1.54 -3.53 3.34
C VAL A 24 -2.81 -4.31 3.03
N VAL A 25 -3.64 -3.78 2.13
CA VAL A 25 -4.93 -4.38 1.79
C VAL A 25 -4.75 -5.75 1.12
N ARG A 26 -3.86 -5.86 0.13
CA ARG A 26 -3.61 -7.12 -0.60
C ARG A 26 -3.10 -8.22 0.31
N TYR A 27 -2.22 -7.90 1.25
CA TYR A 27 -1.74 -8.90 2.23
C TYR A 27 -2.83 -9.32 3.22
N LEU A 28 -3.75 -8.41 3.60
CA LEU A 28 -4.92 -8.77 4.38
C LEU A 28 -5.85 -9.68 3.58
N SER A 29 -6.15 -9.35 2.32
CA SER A 29 -6.95 -10.19 1.43
C SER A 29 -6.38 -11.59 1.28
N ILE A 30 -5.06 -11.73 1.05
CA ILE A 30 -4.39 -13.04 1.00
C ILE A 30 -4.54 -13.79 2.33
N SER A 31 -4.36 -13.10 3.46
CA SER A 31 -4.44 -13.72 4.78
C SER A 31 -5.87 -14.16 5.11
N ILE A 32 -6.87 -13.37 4.75
CA ILE A 32 -8.30 -13.70 4.92
C ILE A 32 -8.68 -14.86 4.00
N HIS A 33 -8.26 -14.84 2.73
CA HIS A 33 -8.48 -15.96 1.82
C HIS A 33 -7.93 -17.27 2.39
N TYR A 34 -6.68 -17.26 2.88
CA TYR A 34 -6.07 -18.43 3.51
C TYR A 34 -6.83 -18.88 4.76
N TRP A 35 -7.26 -17.93 5.60
CA TRP A 35 -8.07 -18.21 6.78
C TRP A 35 -9.39 -18.90 6.42
N LEU A 36 -10.14 -18.37 5.45
CA LEU A 36 -11.39 -18.97 4.98
C LEU A 36 -11.16 -20.37 4.41
N LYS A 37 -10.12 -20.56 3.61
CA LYS A 37 -9.75 -21.87 3.03
C LYS A 37 -9.41 -22.91 4.11
N LYS A 38 -8.77 -22.49 5.20
CA LYS A 38 -8.45 -23.37 6.34
C LYS A 38 -9.64 -23.62 7.27
N ASN A 39 -10.73 -22.86 7.15
CA ASN A 39 -11.90 -22.95 8.00
C ASN A 39 -13.17 -23.05 7.15
N PRO A 40 -13.41 -24.19 6.45
CA PRO A 40 -14.55 -24.34 5.55
C PRO A 40 -15.92 -24.29 6.24
N GLY A 41 -15.96 -24.41 7.57
CA GLY A 41 -17.19 -24.24 8.37
C GLY A 41 -17.62 -22.78 8.57
N ILE A 42 -16.85 -21.79 8.09
CA ILE A 42 -17.28 -20.39 8.07
C ILE A 42 -18.36 -20.23 6.99
N ASP A 43 -19.53 -19.73 7.40
CA ASP A 43 -20.61 -19.42 6.47
C ASP A 43 -20.19 -18.30 5.51
N ARG A 44 -19.99 -18.67 4.23
CA ARG A 44 -19.58 -17.74 3.18
C ARG A 44 -20.69 -16.76 2.79
N SER A 45 -21.96 -17.11 3.03
CA SER A 45 -23.09 -16.21 2.76
C SER A 45 -23.18 -15.06 3.78
N ALA A 46 -22.59 -15.26 4.96
CA ALA A 46 -22.52 -14.26 6.03
C ALA A 46 -21.37 -13.26 5.86
N LEU A 47 -20.48 -13.45 4.88
CA LEU A 47 -19.36 -12.55 4.63
C LEU A 47 -19.87 -11.15 4.20
N PRO A 48 -19.24 -10.06 4.68
CA PRO A 48 -19.63 -8.70 4.27
C PRO A 48 -19.12 -8.32 2.87
N PHE A 49 -18.69 -9.29 2.07
CA PHE A 49 -18.10 -9.11 0.74
C PHE A 49 -18.32 -10.36 -0.13
N LYS A 50 -18.21 -10.21 -1.45
CA LYS A 50 -18.42 -11.32 -2.41
C LYS A 50 -17.10 -11.97 -2.78
N LEU A 51 -17.01 -13.28 -2.61
CA LEU A 51 -15.85 -14.03 -3.07
C LEU A 51 -15.79 -14.10 -4.60
N GLY A 52 -14.58 -14.01 -5.14
CA GLY A 52 -14.30 -14.23 -6.55
C GLY A 52 -14.12 -15.71 -6.91
N TYR A 53 -13.60 -15.95 -8.10
CA TYR A 53 -13.23 -17.29 -8.56
C TYR A 53 -12.28 -17.97 -7.56
N GLN A 54 -12.49 -19.27 -7.30
CA GLN A 54 -11.74 -20.05 -6.30
C GLN A 54 -11.73 -19.43 -4.89
N ASP A 55 -12.84 -18.83 -4.47
CA ASP A 55 -12.98 -18.17 -3.17
C ASP A 55 -11.96 -17.02 -2.97
N ALA A 56 -11.52 -16.36 -4.06
CA ALA A 56 -10.60 -15.24 -3.97
C ALA A 56 -11.23 -14.07 -3.18
N VAL A 57 -10.45 -13.49 -2.28
CA VAL A 57 -10.83 -12.28 -1.55
C VAL A 57 -10.23 -11.09 -2.27
N HIS A 58 -11.07 -10.22 -2.83
CA HIS A 58 -10.58 -9.09 -3.63
C HIS A 58 -10.09 -7.93 -2.74
N PRO A 59 -8.90 -7.34 -3.01
CA PRO A 59 -8.40 -6.19 -2.26
C PRO A 59 -9.36 -5.00 -2.20
N GLU A 60 -10.01 -4.64 -3.31
CA GLU A 60 -10.97 -3.53 -3.38
C GLU A 60 -12.10 -3.67 -2.34
N GLN A 61 -12.59 -4.89 -2.10
CA GLN A 61 -13.66 -5.14 -1.12
C GLN A 61 -13.16 -5.00 0.32
N ILE A 62 -11.92 -5.43 0.58
CA ILE A 62 -11.32 -5.25 1.89
C ILE A 62 -11.03 -3.78 2.15
N LEU A 63 -10.50 -3.03 1.16
CA LEU A 63 -10.30 -1.59 1.29
C LEU A 63 -11.62 -0.89 1.61
N LYS A 64 -12.69 -1.20 0.87
CA LYS A 64 -14.01 -0.63 1.12
C LYS A 64 -14.46 -0.82 2.58
N LEU A 65 -14.35 -2.05 3.11
CA LEU A 65 -14.72 -2.35 4.50
C LEU A 65 -13.84 -1.64 5.54
N LEU A 66 -12.54 -1.48 5.25
CA LEU A 66 -11.61 -0.78 6.13
C LEU A 66 -11.87 0.73 6.18
N CYS A 67 -12.43 1.30 5.12
CA CYS A 67 -12.76 2.72 5.00
C CYS A 67 -14.19 3.06 5.43
N GLU A 68 -15.01 2.07 5.80
CA GLU A 68 -16.35 2.32 6.32
C GLU A 68 -16.30 3.14 7.63
N PRO A 69 -17.35 3.95 7.91
CA PRO A 69 -17.45 4.70 9.16
C PRO A 69 -17.26 3.82 10.39
N LYS A 70 -16.83 4.46 11.48
CA LYS A 70 -16.55 3.76 12.73
C LYS A 70 -17.73 2.88 13.15
N ASP A 71 -17.44 1.63 13.49
CA ASP A 71 -18.41 0.64 13.93
C ASP A 71 -19.49 0.31 12.88
N SER A 72 -19.23 0.44 11.57
CA SER A 72 -20.16 -0.05 10.55
C SER A 72 -20.47 -1.54 10.71
N VAL A 73 -21.59 -1.99 10.14
CA VAL A 73 -21.97 -3.42 10.16
C VAL A 73 -20.96 -4.27 9.39
N GLY A 74 -20.41 -3.75 8.28
CA GLY A 74 -19.45 -4.46 7.44
C GLY A 74 -18.15 -4.78 8.18
N ILE A 75 -17.53 -3.78 8.81
CA ILE A 75 -16.29 -4.03 9.56
C ILE A 75 -16.51 -4.94 10.77
N ARG A 76 -17.64 -4.80 11.49
CA ARG A 76 -17.97 -5.68 12.62
C ARG A 76 -18.11 -7.13 12.18
N LYS A 77 -18.77 -7.38 11.04
CA LYS A 77 -18.85 -8.71 10.44
C LYS A 77 -17.47 -9.23 10.06
N LEU A 78 -16.63 -8.41 9.42
CA LEU A 78 -15.28 -8.81 9.02
C LEU A 78 -14.44 -9.21 10.25
N LEU A 79 -14.46 -8.41 11.32
CA LEU A 79 -13.77 -8.70 12.57
C LEU A 79 -14.29 -10.00 13.22
N GLY A 80 -15.60 -10.25 13.15
CA GLY A 80 -16.20 -11.51 13.60
C GLY A 80 -15.70 -12.73 12.82
N VAL A 81 -15.60 -12.63 11.49
CA VAL A 81 -15.10 -13.71 10.61
C VAL A 81 -13.66 -14.08 10.96
N VAL A 82 -12.80 -13.10 11.25
CA VAL A 82 -11.39 -13.34 11.61
C VAL A 82 -11.17 -13.50 13.12
N GLY A 83 -12.22 -13.44 13.93
CA GLY A 83 -12.13 -13.34 15.39
C GLY A 83 -11.45 -14.53 16.08
N LYS A 84 -11.54 -15.73 15.49
CA LYS A 84 -10.86 -16.94 15.99
C LYS A 84 -9.37 -17.03 15.61
N HIS A 85 -8.85 -16.04 14.87
CA HIS A 85 -7.44 -15.93 14.52
C HIS A 85 -6.85 -14.64 15.12
N PRO A 86 -6.30 -14.67 16.36
CA PRO A 86 -5.90 -13.47 17.09
C PRO A 86 -4.95 -12.53 16.33
N LEU A 87 -3.95 -13.09 15.64
CA LEU A 87 -3.02 -12.29 14.85
C LEU A 87 -3.66 -11.64 13.61
N LEU A 88 -4.57 -12.34 12.91
CA LEU A 88 -5.27 -11.78 11.76
C LEU A 88 -6.28 -10.72 12.22
N LEU A 89 -7.01 -11.00 13.30
CA LEU A 89 -7.89 -10.04 13.96
C LEU A 89 -7.14 -8.74 14.29
N TYR A 90 -5.98 -8.85 14.95
CA TYR A 90 -5.15 -7.70 15.26
C TYR A 90 -4.74 -6.92 14.00
N ARG A 91 -4.31 -7.62 12.94
CA ARG A 91 -3.90 -6.98 11.67
C ARG A 91 -5.06 -6.25 10.99
N VAL A 92 -6.24 -6.87 10.93
CA VAL A 92 -7.44 -6.26 10.34
C VAL A 92 -7.89 -5.06 11.17
N ASN A 93 -7.98 -5.21 12.49
CA ASN A 93 -8.36 -4.13 13.40
C ASN A 93 -7.38 -2.95 13.29
N ARG A 94 -6.08 -3.23 13.27
CA ARG A 94 -5.06 -2.18 13.15
C ARG A 94 -5.11 -1.45 11.82
N ALA A 95 -5.39 -2.17 10.73
CA ALA A 95 -5.59 -1.54 9.43
C ALA A 95 -6.85 -0.67 9.46
N TRP A 96 -7.96 -1.16 9.99
CA TRP A 96 -9.19 -0.38 10.11
C TRP A 96 -8.99 0.89 10.93
N GLU A 97 -8.33 0.83 12.09
CA GLU A 97 -8.00 2.00 12.92
C GLU A 97 -7.28 3.13 12.17
N ILE A 98 -6.54 2.78 11.12
CA ILE A 98 -5.81 3.72 10.26
C ILE A 98 -6.65 4.15 9.06
N PHE A 99 -7.34 3.21 8.40
CA PHE A 99 -8.00 3.42 7.10
C PHE A 99 -9.40 4.03 7.21
N HIS A 100 -10.13 3.83 8.31
CA HIS A 100 -11.48 4.43 8.49
C HIS A 100 -11.43 5.96 8.61
N ASP A 101 -10.25 6.52 8.90
CA ASP A 101 -10.02 7.94 9.09
C ASP A 101 -8.96 8.42 8.07
N PRO A 102 -9.37 9.15 7.02
CA PRO A 102 -8.46 9.63 5.98
C PRO A 102 -7.25 10.40 6.52
N VAL A 103 -7.42 11.16 7.60
CA VAL A 103 -6.35 11.97 8.22
C VAL A 103 -5.33 11.05 8.91
N LYS A 104 -5.77 9.97 9.55
CA LYS A 104 -4.87 8.96 10.11
C LYS A 104 -4.11 8.23 9.03
N LEU A 105 -4.77 7.85 7.93
CA LEU A 105 -4.10 7.23 6.79
C LEU A 105 -3.04 8.18 6.20
N ARG A 106 -3.38 9.47 6.00
CA ARG A 106 -2.42 10.49 5.56
C ARG A 106 -1.19 10.55 6.48
N THR A 107 -1.42 10.63 7.78
CA THR A 107 -0.35 10.68 8.79
C THR A 107 0.52 9.42 8.75
N ASP A 108 -0.07 8.25 8.56
CA ASP A 108 0.65 6.98 8.47
C ASP A 108 1.45 6.85 7.15
N LEU A 109 0.98 7.47 6.06
CA LEU A 109 1.71 7.60 4.79
C LEU A 109 2.89 8.56 4.93
N ASP A 110 2.71 9.73 5.55
CA ASP A 110 3.79 10.70 5.78
C ASP A 110 4.91 10.10 6.63
N ARG A 111 4.57 9.43 7.73
CA ARG A 111 5.54 8.67 8.54
C ARG A 111 6.24 7.57 7.73
N SER A 112 5.54 6.95 6.78
CA SER A 112 6.15 5.98 5.89
C SER A 112 7.15 6.61 4.93
N SER A 113 6.82 7.77 4.36
CA SER A 113 7.68 8.55 3.48
C SER A 113 8.97 8.98 4.20
N GLU A 114 8.86 9.47 5.43
CA GLU A 114 10.01 9.83 6.28
C GLU A 114 10.91 8.63 6.56
N ARG A 115 10.32 7.49 6.99
CA ARG A 115 11.09 6.25 7.24
C ARG A 115 11.82 5.77 6.00
N LEU A 116 11.16 5.76 4.83
CA LEU A 116 11.77 5.37 3.56
C LEU A 116 12.93 6.31 3.20
N THR A 117 12.75 7.61 3.40
CA THR A 117 13.80 8.62 3.19
C THR A 117 15.00 8.32 4.07
N TRP A 118 14.81 8.15 5.39
CA TRP A 118 15.90 7.82 6.30
C TRP A 118 16.58 6.50 5.98
N HIS A 119 15.82 5.48 5.56
CA HIS A 119 16.37 4.20 5.12
C HIS A 119 17.28 4.37 3.90
N LEU A 120 16.84 5.10 2.88
CA LEU A 120 17.65 5.36 1.68
C LEU A 120 18.91 6.15 2.02
N TRP A 121 18.83 7.14 2.91
CA TRP A 121 19.99 7.87 3.40
C TRP A 121 20.97 6.97 4.16
N ARG A 122 20.46 6.03 4.98
CA ARG A 122 21.31 5.05 5.70
C ARG A 122 22.03 4.13 4.73
N ILE A 123 21.33 3.61 3.71
CA ILE A 123 21.92 2.78 2.65
C ILE A 123 23.03 3.55 1.91
N TYR A 124 22.78 4.81 1.55
CA TYR A 124 23.75 5.65 0.86
C TYR A 124 25.01 5.90 1.70
N ARG A 125 24.84 6.19 2.99
CA ARG A 125 25.98 6.36 3.92
C ARG A 125 26.80 5.07 4.06
N ALA A 126 26.14 3.92 4.25
CA ALA A 126 26.82 2.64 4.33
C ALA A 126 27.62 2.33 3.06
N ARG A 127 27.05 2.58 1.87
CA ARG A 127 27.76 2.46 0.60
C ARG A 127 28.97 3.39 0.51
N ASN A 128 28.85 4.63 0.97
CA ASN A 128 29.96 5.58 0.92
C ASN A 128 31.09 5.18 1.87
N LEU A 129 30.80 4.67 3.06
CA LEU A 129 31.82 4.12 3.97
C LEU A 129 32.55 2.95 3.32
N LEU A 130 31.81 2.01 2.74
CA LEU A 130 32.40 0.85 2.06
C LEU A 130 33.30 1.28 0.90
N VAL A 131 32.83 2.15 0.02
CA VAL A 131 33.55 2.55 -1.20
C VAL A 131 34.74 3.47 -0.92
N HIS A 132 34.62 4.39 0.03
CA HIS A 132 35.66 5.39 0.29
C HIS A 132 36.62 5.03 1.41
N GLN A 133 36.20 4.18 2.35
CA GLN A 133 36.99 3.85 3.54
C GLN A 133 37.24 2.34 3.67
N GLY A 134 36.66 1.49 2.82
CA GLY A 134 36.76 0.04 2.95
C GLY A 134 36.09 -0.51 4.20
N VAL A 135 35.30 0.31 4.90
CA VAL A 135 34.66 -0.06 6.17
C VAL A 135 33.28 -0.63 5.88
N GLU A 136 33.07 -1.89 6.28
CA GLU A 136 31.76 -2.53 6.23
C GLU A 136 30.88 -2.05 7.40
N HIS A 137 29.60 -1.85 7.12
CA HIS A 137 28.60 -1.59 8.15
C HIS A 137 28.00 -2.93 8.58
N ASP A 138 27.85 -3.19 9.88
CA ASP A 138 27.33 -4.45 10.45
C ASP A 138 25.99 -4.93 9.85
N CYS A 139 25.19 -4.02 9.30
CA CYS A 139 23.88 -4.30 8.71
C CYS A 139 23.88 -4.32 7.17
N LEU A 140 25.05 -4.39 6.52
CA LEU A 140 25.19 -4.32 5.07
C LEU A 140 24.34 -5.35 4.31
N PRO A 141 24.20 -6.63 4.76
CA PRO A 141 23.31 -7.59 4.11
C PRO A 141 21.84 -7.15 4.12
N GLN A 142 21.34 -6.66 5.25
CA GLN A 142 19.96 -6.21 5.40
C GLN A 142 19.70 -4.93 4.61
N LEU A 143 20.65 -3.99 4.60
CA LEU A 143 20.58 -2.76 3.81
C LEU A 143 20.57 -3.06 2.31
N SER A 144 21.38 -4.01 1.85
CA SER A 144 21.41 -4.46 0.45
C SER A 144 20.10 -5.14 0.05
N ASN A 145 19.53 -5.98 0.91
CA ASN A 145 18.22 -6.59 0.65
C ASN A 145 17.10 -5.53 0.55
N HIS A 146 17.09 -4.54 1.45
CA HIS A 146 16.14 -3.43 1.36
C HIS A 146 16.32 -2.61 0.08
N LEU A 147 17.58 -2.33 -0.31
CA LEU A 147 17.87 -1.63 -1.56
C LEU A 147 17.33 -2.39 -2.77
N GLN A 148 17.59 -3.69 -2.84
CA GLN A 148 17.09 -4.54 -3.91
C GLN A 148 15.55 -4.54 -3.96
N GLN A 149 14.88 -4.66 -2.81
CA GLN A 149 13.42 -4.61 -2.75
C GLN A 149 12.85 -3.26 -3.23
N TYR A 150 13.44 -2.15 -2.80
CA TYR A 150 13.03 -0.82 -3.22
C TYR A 150 13.22 -0.64 -4.72
N PHE A 151 14.36 -1.07 -5.26
CA PHE A 151 14.62 -1.07 -6.70
C PHE A 151 13.58 -1.90 -7.46
N SER A 152 13.35 -3.15 -7.06
CA SER A 152 12.39 -4.04 -7.74
C SER A 152 10.97 -3.50 -7.71
N TRP A 153 10.50 -2.96 -6.59
CA TRP A 153 9.15 -2.39 -6.50
C TRP A 153 9.00 -1.10 -7.31
N THR A 154 10.01 -0.22 -7.29
CA THR A 154 9.99 0.99 -8.12
C THR A 154 10.03 0.63 -9.61
N LEU A 155 10.91 -0.28 -10.02
CA LEU A 155 11.01 -0.73 -11.40
C LEU A 155 9.71 -1.40 -11.87
N SER A 156 9.16 -2.33 -11.08
CA SER A 156 7.88 -2.98 -11.38
C SER A 156 6.76 -1.95 -11.60
N ARG A 157 6.72 -0.89 -10.78
CA ARG A 157 5.73 0.17 -10.95
C ARG A 157 5.96 0.98 -12.22
N ILE A 158 7.20 1.32 -12.54
CA ILE A 158 7.53 2.01 -13.79
C ILE A 158 7.11 1.15 -14.99
N LEU A 159 7.47 -0.14 -15.02
CA LEU A 159 7.08 -1.05 -16.08
C LEU A 159 5.56 -1.14 -16.23
N HIS A 160 4.82 -1.20 -15.12
CA HIS A 160 3.36 -1.15 -15.15
C HIS A 160 2.82 0.16 -15.74
N GLY A 161 3.48 1.31 -15.54
CA GLY A 161 3.01 2.53 -16.19
C GLY A 161 3.22 2.49 -17.71
N LEU A 162 4.27 1.82 -18.19
CA LEU A 162 4.50 1.63 -19.63
C LEU A 162 3.41 0.78 -20.30
N THR A 163 2.70 -0.06 -19.55
CA THR A 163 1.55 -0.81 -20.09
C THR A 163 0.27 0.01 -20.17
N ILE A 164 0.19 1.14 -19.46
CA ILE A 164 -0.97 2.05 -19.48
C ILE A 164 -0.92 2.92 -20.74
N GLY A 165 0.24 3.49 -21.05
CA GLY A 165 0.45 4.33 -22.23
C GLY A 165 1.46 3.70 -23.18
N SER A 166 1.00 3.27 -24.37
CA SER A 166 1.85 2.59 -25.37
C SER A 166 3.04 3.40 -25.88
N GLN A 167 3.02 4.72 -25.70
CA GLN A 167 4.10 5.66 -26.09
C GLN A 167 4.82 6.27 -24.87
N TRP A 168 4.50 5.84 -23.65
CA TRP A 168 5.11 6.42 -22.46
C TRP A 168 6.59 6.01 -22.35
N THR A 169 7.41 6.98 -21.96
CA THR A 169 8.77 6.70 -21.49
C THR A 169 8.75 6.33 -20.01
N ALA A 170 9.87 5.83 -19.49
CA ALA A 170 10.03 5.60 -18.05
C ALA A 170 9.81 6.88 -17.22
N ARG A 171 10.09 8.05 -17.80
CA ARG A 171 9.84 9.36 -17.16
C ARG A 171 8.34 9.64 -17.07
N ASP A 172 7.59 9.39 -18.13
CA ASP A 172 6.15 9.63 -18.17
C ASP A 172 5.42 8.70 -17.20
N SER A 173 5.81 7.42 -17.19
CA SER A 173 5.33 6.47 -16.19
C SER A 173 5.63 6.94 -14.77
N TRP A 174 6.86 7.38 -14.49
CA TRP A 174 7.21 7.88 -13.17
C TRP A 174 6.37 9.11 -12.79
N TYR A 175 6.18 10.04 -13.72
CA TYR A 175 5.36 11.23 -13.50
C TYR A 175 3.91 10.88 -13.19
N TYR A 176 3.33 9.93 -13.92
CA TYR A 176 1.98 9.42 -13.64
C TYR A 176 1.85 8.89 -12.21
N TRP A 177 2.74 8.01 -11.78
CA TRP A 177 2.69 7.44 -10.42
C TRP A 177 2.99 8.47 -9.33
N LYS A 178 3.87 9.42 -9.61
CA LYS A 178 4.11 10.54 -8.70
C LYS A 178 2.84 11.39 -8.56
N SER A 179 2.22 11.78 -9.66
CA SER A 179 0.98 12.56 -9.64
C SER A 179 -0.14 11.84 -8.90
N LYS A 180 -0.26 10.53 -9.08
CA LYS A 180 -1.21 9.69 -8.33
C LYS A 180 -0.91 9.68 -6.83
N SER A 181 0.36 9.53 -6.45
CA SER A 181 0.78 9.60 -5.05
C SER A 181 0.51 10.98 -4.43
N ASP A 182 0.79 12.05 -5.17
CA ASP A 182 0.57 13.42 -4.71
C ASP A 182 -0.94 13.69 -4.56
N HIS A 183 -1.75 13.32 -5.55
CA HIS A 183 -3.21 13.42 -5.52
C HIS A 183 -3.81 12.69 -4.31
N VAL A 184 -3.49 11.40 -4.13
CA VAL A 184 -3.97 10.61 -2.97
C VAL A 184 -3.57 11.28 -1.67
N GLY A 185 -2.30 11.68 -1.54
CA GLY A 185 -1.83 12.36 -0.35
C GLY A 185 -2.62 13.64 -0.07
N GLU A 186 -2.74 14.54 -1.03
CA GLU A 186 -3.38 15.84 -0.84
C GLU A 186 -4.88 15.72 -0.54
N SER A 187 -5.58 14.85 -1.26
CA SER A 187 -7.02 14.64 -1.10
C SER A 187 -7.37 14.04 0.26
N LEU A 188 -6.58 13.11 0.80
CA LEU A 188 -6.81 12.52 2.13
C LEU A 188 -6.91 13.58 3.26
N GLY A 189 -6.21 14.71 3.11
CA GLY A 189 -6.21 15.80 4.11
C GLY A 189 -7.18 16.95 3.80
N ARG A 190 -7.82 16.98 2.62
CA ARG A 190 -8.64 18.11 2.16
C ARG A 190 -10.05 17.69 1.78
N ASP A 191 -10.15 16.73 0.88
CA ASP A 191 -11.41 16.23 0.32
C ASP A 191 -11.25 14.73 0.01
N PRO A 192 -11.42 13.84 1.00
CA PRO A 192 -11.27 12.41 0.80
C PRO A 192 -12.38 11.80 -0.06
N GLN A 193 -13.47 12.54 -0.33
CA GLN A 193 -14.62 12.05 -1.11
C GLN A 193 -14.32 12.04 -2.61
N CYS A 194 -13.35 12.82 -3.06
CA CYS A 194 -12.91 12.78 -4.47
C CYS A 194 -12.05 11.54 -4.79
N LEU A 195 -11.62 10.77 -3.79
CA LEU A 195 -10.78 9.60 -3.99
C LEU A 195 -11.58 8.37 -4.40
N LEU A 196 -11.19 7.79 -5.53
CA LEU A 196 -11.82 6.63 -6.13
C LEU A 196 -11.00 5.36 -5.85
N MET A 197 -11.62 4.19 -6.05
CA MET A 197 -10.93 2.91 -5.91
C MET A 197 -9.72 2.82 -6.84
N GLU A 198 -9.86 3.31 -8.07
CA GLU A 198 -8.74 3.32 -9.02
C GLU A 198 -7.55 4.15 -8.54
N ASP A 199 -7.73 5.14 -7.66
CA ASP A 199 -6.63 5.93 -7.11
C ASP A 199 -5.73 5.12 -6.16
N MET A 200 -6.27 4.05 -5.58
CA MET A 200 -5.62 3.26 -4.52
C MET A 200 -4.90 2.02 -5.05
N PHE A 201 -5.26 1.58 -6.26
CA PHE A 201 -4.72 0.38 -6.88
C PHE A 201 -4.07 0.67 -8.23
N PRO A 202 -3.15 -0.20 -8.66
CA PRO A 202 -2.55 -0.09 -9.98
C PRO A 202 -3.30 -0.88 -11.06
N GLU A 203 -4.00 -1.95 -10.68
CA GLU A 203 -4.59 -2.93 -11.58
C GLU A 203 -6.02 -2.51 -11.98
N GLU A 204 -6.55 -3.15 -13.03
CA GLU A 204 -7.97 -3.06 -13.37
C GLU A 204 -8.83 -3.58 -12.21
N LEU A 205 -9.86 -2.82 -11.88
CA LEU A 205 -10.77 -3.06 -10.76
C LEU A 205 -12.17 -3.38 -11.27
N SER A 206 -12.98 -4.03 -10.44
CA SER A 206 -14.38 -4.31 -10.83
C SER A 206 -15.23 -3.04 -10.81
N HIS A 207 -14.91 -2.11 -9.90
CA HIS A 207 -15.61 -0.85 -9.67
C HIS A 207 -14.60 0.29 -9.45
N PRO A 208 -13.81 0.66 -10.46
CA PRO A 208 -12.76 1.67 -10.36
C PRO A 208 -13.29 3.04 -9.88
N GLU A 209 -14.51 3.39 -10.28
CA GLU A 209 -15.20 4.65 -10.00
C GLU A 209 -15.81 4.74 -8.60
N ALA A 210 -15.73 3.68 -7.80
CA ALA A 210 -16.32 3.68 -6.46
C ALA A 210 -15.55 4.60 -5.51
N VAL A 211 -16.26 5.49 -4.82
CA VAL A 211 -15.70 6.38 -3.80
C VAL A 211 -15.17 5.56 -2.61
N VAL A 212 -13.95 5.90 -2.16
CA VAL A 212 -13.27 5.19 -1.06
C VAL A 212 -13.89 5.52 0.30
N TRP A 213 -14.14 6.80 0.56
CA TRP A 213 -14.77 7.29 1.78
C TRP A 213 -16.11 7.96 1.46
N PRO A 214 -17.23 7.21 1.51
CA PRO A 214 -18.55 7.79 1.27
C PRO A 214 -18.95 8.75 2.40
N ASN A 215 -19.84 9.69 2.09
CA ASN A 215 -20.43 10.59 3.10
C ASN A 215 -21.07 9.77 4.22
N SER A 216 -20.72 10.12 5.47
CA SER A 216 -21.34 9.58 6.67
C SER A 216 -22.78 10.08 6.81
#